data_AF-A0A5C8T094-F1
#
_entry.id   AF-A0A5C8T094-F1
#
_cell.length_a   1.000
_cell.length_b   1.000
_cell.length_c   1.000
_cell.angle_alpha   90.00
_cell.angle_beta   90.00
_cell.angle_gamma   90.00
#
_symmetry.space_group_name_H-M   'P 1'
#
loop_
_entity.id
_entity.type
_entity.pdbx_description
1 polymer ?
#
loop_
_entity_poly.entity_id
_entity_poly.type
_entity_poly.pdbx_seq_one_letter_code
_entity_poly.pdbx_strand_id
1 'polypeptide(L)'
;AGTETTRRADRQASRRTRTAAIPAPAPDDRNFLEKFFGIERTSTPTMAYAALETPSPATLPRQRIVPPANPDPAAVAVYDISARIVTLPNGTKLEAHSGLGEIMDDPRNAHVRMRGATPPGTYDLTEREDLFHGVRAIRLTPVGGSGAVYGRVGLLAHTYMLGPTGASNGCVSFKDYQAFLQAYLRGEIQRLVVVPGRGQDAPPSVAQQAPPSA
;
A
#
# COMPACT_ATOMS: atom_id res chain seq x y z
N ALA A 1 60.95 52.02 -1.12
CA ALA A 1 61.44 50.63 -1.26
C ALA A 1 61.78 50.13 0.13
N GLY A 2 61.28 48.94 0.50
CA GLY A 2 61.12 48.51 1.89
C GLY A 2 62.40 48.13 2.63
N THR A 3 62.23 47.84 3.92
CA THR A 3 62.50 46.52 4.51
C THR A 3 62.10 46.55 5.98
N GLU A 4 61.24 45.60 6.34
CA GLU A 4 60.84 45.25 7.70
C GLU A 4 61.77 44.12 8.16
N THR A 5 62.28 44.15 9.40
CA THR A 5 62.53 42.93 10.19
C THR A 5 62.90 43.21 11.66
N THR A 6 62.15 42.54 12.55
CA THR A 6 62.53 42.04 13.91
C THR A 6 62.82 43.09 15.00
N ARG A 7 62.46 42.93 16.28
CA ARG A 7 62.52 41.74 17.15
C ARG A 7 61.83 42.00 18.51
N ARG A 8 61.02 41.03 18.95
CA ARG A 8 60.77 40.48 20.31
C ARG A 8 60.56 41.35 21.57
N ALA A 9 59.48 40.93 22.26
CA ALA A 9 59.29 40.72 23.72
C ALA A 9 59.07 41.99 24.59
N ASP A 10 58.18 42.01 25.60
CA ASP A 10 57.92 40.98 26.60
C ASP A 10 56.55 41.20 27.32
N ARG A 11 56.05 40.12 27.93
CA ARG A 11 55.16 40.04 29.11
C ARG A 11 53.95 40.99 29.23
N GLN A 12 52.75 40.37 29.21
CA GLN A 12 51.86 40.53 30.37
C GLN A 12 50.97 39.31 30.58
N ALA A 13 51.10 38.76 31.78
CA ALA A 13 50.25 37.72 32.32
C ALA A 13 48.82 38.22 32.51
N SER A 14 47.82 37.35 32.32
CA SER A 14 46.83 37.06 33.36
C SER A 14 45.68 36.17 32.86
N ARG A 15 45.64 34.97 33.46
CA ARG A 15 44.47 34.44 34.20
C ARG A 15 43.38 33.74 33.39
N ARG A 16 42.94 32.63 34.03
CA ARG A 16 41.77 31.77 33.75
C ARG A 16 42.11 30.63 32.77
N THR A 17 41.82 29.36 33.03
CA THR A 17 40.93 28.74 34.03
C THR A 17 41.14 27.22 33.96
N ARG A 18 40.96 26.55 35.10
CA ARG A 18 40.61 25.13 35.29
C ARG A 18 41.42 24.07 34.54
N THR A 19 42.25 23.39 35.33
CA THR A 19 42.72 22.02 35.12
C THR A 19 41.57 21.11 34.67
N ALA A 20 41.68 20.55 33.47
CA ALA A 20 40.88 19.44 33.00
C ALA A 20 41.33 18.18 33.75
N ALA A 21 40.45 17.57 34.53
CA ALA A 21 40.62 16.20 34.99
C ALA A 21 39.99 15.28 33.93
N ILE A 22 40.81 14.46 33.29
CA ILE A 22 40.37 13.40 32.39
C ILE A 22 40.05 12.18 33.26
N PRO A 23 38.80 11.68 33.34
CA PRO A 23 38.55 10.38 33.94
C PRO A 23 38.92 9.29 32.93
N ALA A 24 39.71 8.30 33.39
CA ALA A 24 40.07 7.11 32.63
C ALA A 24 38.82 6.26 32.31
N PRO A 25 38.76 5.59 31.15
CA PRO A 25 37.66 4.69 30.84
C PRO A 25 37.75 3.44 31.74
N ALA A 26 36.68 3.16 32.48
CA ALA A 26 36.49 1.88 33.15
C ALA A 26 36.34 0.75 32.09
N PRO A 27 36.83 -0.47 32.38
CA PRO A 27 36.68 -1.61 31.47
C PRO A 27 35.20 -1.97 31.30
N ASP A 28 34.82 -2.23 30.06
CA ASP A 28 33.45 -2.46 29.61
C ASP A 28 33.17 -3.97 29.54
N ASP A 29 32.66 -4.55 30.63
CA ASP A 29 32.32 -5.98 30.72
C ASP A 29 30.93 -6.28 30.09
N ARG A 30 30.77 -6.01 28.78
CA ARG A 30 29.51 -6.26 28.05
C ARG A 30 29.61 -7.40 27.04
N ASN A 31 28.75 -8.41 27.21
CA ASN A 31 28.68 -9.60 26.37
C ASN A 31 28.14 -9.29 24.95
N PHE A 32 28.82 -9.87 23.96
CA PHE A 32 28.66 -9.62 22.51
C PHE A 32 27.24 -9.84 21.95
N LEU A 33 26.37 -10.57 22.66
CA LEU A 33 24.99 -10.82 22.24
C LEU A 33 24.06 -9.61 22.45
N GLU A 34 24.41 -8.69 23.37
CA GLU A 34 23.58 -7.51 23.71
C GLU A 34 23.79 -6.35 22.72
N LYS A 35 24.80 -6.43 21.86
CA LYS A 35 25.14 -5.41 20.85
C LYS A 35 24.42 -5.59 19.52
N PHE A 36 23.82 -6.75 19.26
CA PHE A 36 23.17 -7.09 17.99
C PHE A 36 21.63 -6.95 18.05
N PHE A 37 21.04 -7.02 19.24
CA PHE A 37 19.61 -6.79 19.47
C PHE A 37 19.44 -5.48 20.25
N GLY A 38 19.36 -4.37 19.52
CA GLY A 38 19.24 -3.02 20.08
C GLY A 38 17.95 -2.80 20.88
N ILE A 39 17.95 -3.23 22.14
CA ILE A 39 16.92 -2.89 23.12
C ILE A 39 17.28 -1.51 23.69
N GLU A 40 16.85 -0.47 22.99
CA GLU A 40 16.79 0.88 23.55
C GLU A 40 15.82 0.88 24.74
N ARG A 41 16.35 1.03 25.94
CA ARG A 41 15.56 1.29 27.14
C ARG A 41 15.00 2.71 27.05
N THR A 42 13.69 2.80 27.11
CA THR A 42 12.83 4.00 27.14
C THR A 42 13.47 5.20 27.84
N SER A 43 13.89 6.20 27.07
CA SER A 43 14.09 7.57 27.56
C SER A 43 12.72 8.27 27.61
N THR A 44 12.37 8.79 28.78
CA THR A 44 11.18 9.61 29.08
C THR A 44 10.99 10.75 28.07
N PRO A 45 9.75 11.08 27.64
CA PRO A 45 9.51 12.23 26.76
C PRO A 45 9.64 13.53 27.56
N THR A 46 10.75 14.23 27.37
CA THR A 46 10.92 15.63 27.77
C THR A 46 10.06 16.49 26.84
N MET A 47 9.11 17.23 27.40
CA MET A 47 8.24 18.17 26.69
C MET A 47 9.10 19.29 26.06
N ALA A 48 9.10 19.39 24.73
CA ALA A 48 9.71 20.50 24.01
C ALA A 48 8.66 21.60 23.75
N TYR A 49 8.89 22.79 24.27
CA TYR A 49 8.16 24.01 23.89
C TYR A 49 8.49 24.33 22.43
N ALA A 50 7.49 24.31 21.53
CA ALA A 50 7.66 24.73 20.16
C ALA A 50 7.51 26.25 20.04
N ALA A 51 8.54 26.91 19.49
CA ALA A 51 8.45 28.27 18.98
C ALA A 51 7.54 28.31 17.75
N LEU A 52 6.78 29.40 17.61
CA LEU A 52 6.00 29.70 16.40
C LEU A 52 6.96 30.12 15.28
N GLU A 53 7.43 29.15 14.50
CA GLU A 53 8.10 29.39 13.22
C GLU A 53 7.16 29.10 12.05
N THR A 54 7.07 30.08 11.16
CA THR A 54 6.23 30.12 9.97
C THR A 54 6.54 28.94 9.04
N PRO A 55 5.56 28.11 8.65
CA PRO A 55 5.86 26.93 7.85
C PRO A 55 6.20 27.31 6.40
N SER A 56 7.38 26.88 5.96
CA SER A 56 7.79 26.79 4.55
C SER A 56 7.00 25.66 3.85
N PRO A 57 6.58 25.82 2.58
CA PRO A 57 5.80 24.81 1.87
C PRO A 57 6.71 23.69 1.35
N ALA A 58 7.22 22.85 2.24
CA ALA A 58 7.92 21.64 1.86
C ALA A 58 7.51 20.49 2.78
N THR A 59 6.80 19.53 2.19
CA THR A 59 6.52 18.20 2.74
C THR A 59 5.44 18.15 3.83
N LEU A 60 4.18 18.08 3.39
CA LEU A 60 3.11 17.55 4.25
C LEU A 60 3.43 16.08 4.58
N PRO A 61 3.40 15.66 5.85
CA PRO A 61 3.57 14.26 6.21
C PRO A 61 2.41 13.46 5.62
N ARG A 62 2.72 12.55 4.68
CA ARG A 62 1.74 11.61 4.13
C ARG A 62 1.38 10.64 5.24
N GLN A 63 0.25 10.86 5.89
CA GLN A 63 -0.29 9.94 6.89
C GLN A 63 -0.41 8.55 6.25
N ARG A 64 0.39 7.60 6.77
CA ARG A 64 0.30 6.20 6.40
C ARG A 64 -1.04 5.68 6.90
N ILE A 65 -2.01 5.56 6.00
CA ILE A 65 -3.30 4.94 6.30
C ILE A 65 -3.03 3.43 6.40
N VAL A 66 -2.88 2.95 7.63
CA VAL A 66 -2.87 1.52 7.93
C VAL A 66 -4.34 1.10 8.04
N PRO A 67 -4.83 0.16 7.22
CA PRO A 67 -6.21 -0.31 7.36
C PRO A 67 -6.43 -0.88 8.78
N PRO A 68 -7.58 -0.62 9.41
CA PRO A 68 -7.90 -1.21 10.71
C PRO A 68 -7.89 -2.74 10.62
N ALA A 69 -7.50 -3.41 11.71
CA ALA A 69 -7.38 -4.87 11.78
C ALA A 69 -8.71 -5.59 11.47
N ASN A 70 -9.83 -4.93 11.71
CA ASN A 70 -11.16 -5.37 11.30
C ASN A 70 -11.79 -4.26 10.46
N PRO A 71 -11.93 -4.44 9.13
CA PRO A 71 -12.65 -3.48 8.31
C PRO A 71 -14.11 -3.43 8.74
N ASP A 72 -14.66 -2.22 8.79
CA ASP A 72 -16.09 -2.03 9.01
C ASP A 72 -16.88 -2.86 7.97
N PRO A 73 -17.84 -3.71 8.37
CA PRO A 73 -18.67 -4.45 7.42
C PRO A 73 -19.38 -3.54 6.41
N ALA A 74 -19.56 -2.25 6.70
CA ALA A 74 -20.08 -1.26 5.77
C ALA A 74 -19.07 -0.79 4.71
N ALA A 75 -17.76 -0.99 4.90
CA ALA A 75 -16.70 -0.50 4.02
C ALA A 75 -16.36 -1.46 2.86
N VAL A 76 -17.38 -2.04 2.23
CA VAL A 76 -17.26 -3.08 1.21
C VAL A 76 -17.79 -2.59 -0.14
N ALA A 77 -16.92 -2.52 -1.13
CA ALA A 77 -17.33 -2.39 -2.53
C ALA A 77 -17.58 -3.76 -3.16
N VAL A 78 -18.50 -3.85 -4.11
CA VAL A 78 -18.81 -5.08 -4.85
C VAL A 78 -18.49 -4.89 -6.33
N TYR A 79 -17.58 -5.67 -6.87
CA TYR A 79 -17.28 -5.74 -8.30
C TYR A 79 -18.04 -6.91 -8.95
N ASP A 80 -18.96 -6.60 -9.83
CA ASP A 80 -19.61 -7.57 -10.72
C ASP A 80 -18.85 -7.62 -12.04
N ILE A 81 -18.18 -8.75 -12.29
CA ILE A 81 -17.33 -8.95 -13.48
C ILE A 81 -18.17 -8.86 -14.75
N SER A 82 -19.29 -9.58 -14.80
CA SER A 82 -20.16 -9.64 -15.99
C SER A 82 -20.81 -8.28 -16.29
N ALA A 83 -21.20 -7.54 -15.25
CA ALA A 83 -21.80 -6.23 -15.41
C ALA A 83 -20.77 -5.13 -15.67
N ARG A 84 -19.48 -5.38 -15.42
CA ARG A 84 -18.37 -4.41 -15.54
C ARG A 84 -18.54 -3.22 -14.61
N ILE A 85 -19.10 -3.45 -13.43
CA ILE A 85 -19.47 -2.40 -12.49
C ILE A 85 -18.96 -2.73 -11.09
N VAL A 86 -18.31 -1.74 -10.48
CA VAL A 86 -18.05 -1.70 -9.04
C VAL A 86 -19.09 -0.81 -8.38
N THR A 87 -19.87 -1.38 -7.48
CA THR A 87 -20.81 -0.62 -6.63
C THR A 87 -20.14 -0.32 -5.30
N LEU A 88 -20.01 0.96 -4.98
CA LEU A 88 -19.49 1.45 -3.70
C LEU A 88 -20.57 1.36 -2.60
N PRO A 89 -20.20 1.41 -1.30
CA PRO A 89 -21.16 1.39 -0.20
C PRO A 89 -22.23 2.47 -0.25
N ASN A 90 -21.89 3.66 -0.76
CA ASN A 90 -22.82 4.77 -0.93
C ASN A 90 -23.77 4.61 -2.15
N GLY A 91 -23.72 3.48 -2.86
CA GLY A 91 -24.52 3.19 -4.04
C GLY A 91 -23.94 3.71 -5.37
N THR A 92 -22.84 4.47 -5.33
CA THR A 92 -22.15 4.92 -6.55
C THR A 92 -21.68 3.72 -7.37
N LYS A 93 -21.85 3.80 -8.68
CA LYS A 93 -21.44 2.75 -9.63
C LYS A 93 -20.30 3.26 -10.50
N LEU A 94 -19.22 2.52 -10.55
CA LEU A 94 -18.02 2.81 -11.35
C LEU A 94 -17.81 1.74 -12.41
N GLU A 95 -17.53 2.15 -13.65
CA GLU A 95 -17.14 1.25 -14.74
C GLU A 95 -15.76 0.67 -14.46
N ALA A 96 -15.66 -0.65 -14.49
CA ALA A 96 -14.40 -1.37 -14.32
C ALA A 96 -14.34 -2.65 -15.15
N HIS A 97 -13.14 -2.99 -15.60
CA HIS A 97 -12.86 -4.19 -16.39
C HIS A 97 -11.75 -5.02 -15.78
N SER A 98 -11.65 -6.27 -16.24
CA SER A 98 -10.55 -7.14 -15.87
C SER A 98 -10.25 -8.18 -16.94
N GLY A 99 -8.96 -8.43 -17.18
CA GLY A 99 -8.49 -9.40 -18.16
C GLY A 99 -8.25 -8.78 -19.54
N LEU A 100 -7.93 -9.65 -20.49
CA LEU A 100 -7.37 -9.27 -21.78
C LEU A 100 -7.92 -10.13 -22.92
N GLY A 101 -8.20 -9.49 -24.05
CA GLY A 101 -8.61 -10.15 -25.28
C GLY A 101 -10.02 -10.74 -25.16
N GLU A 102 -10.23 -11.91 -25.78
CA GLU A 102 -11.54 -12.54 -25.91
C GLU A 102 -12.15 -13.03 -24.58
N ILE A 103 -11.31 -13.19 -23.55
CA ILE A 103 -11.72 -13.65 -22.22
C ILE A 103 -11.76 -12.51 -21.18
N MET A 104 -11.68 -11.26 -21.64
CA MET A 104 -11.86 -10.08 -20.81
C MET A 104 -13.29 -10.01 -20.26
N ASP A 105 -13.42 -9.64 -18.99
CA ASP A 105 -14.69 -9.59 -18.25
C ASP A 105 -15.45 -10.94 -18.24
N ASP A 106 -14.75 -12.07 -18.43
CA ASP A 106 -15.32 -13.41 -18.33
C ASP A 106 -14.86 -14.11 -17.03
N PRO A 107 -15.75 -14.26 -16.04
CA PRO A 107 -15.37 -14.86 -14.75
C PRO A 107 -15.04 -16.36 -14.86
N ARG A 108 -15.50 -17.06 -15.91
CA ARG A 108 -15.20 -18.49 -16.14
C ARG A 108 -13.72 -18.72 -16.40
N ASN A 109 -13.07 -17.70 -16.97
CA ASN A 109 -11.67 -17.73 -17.35
C ASN A 109 -10.75 -17.07 -16.30
N ALA A 110 -11.25 -16.78 -15.09
CA ALA A 110 -10.45 -16.09 -14.06
C ALA A 110 -9.22 -16.90 -13.56
N HIS A 111 -9.21 -18.21 -13.77
CA HIS A 111 -8.06 -19.07 -13.49
C HIS A 111 -6.88 -18.82 -14.47
N VAL A 112 -7.12 -18.25 -15.65
CA VAL A 112 -6.12 -18.07 -16.71
C VAL A 112 -5.14 -16.95 -16.37
N ARG A 113 -3.90 -17.29 -16.03
CA ARG A 113 -2.87 -16.32 -15.62
C ARG A 113 -2.61 -15.26 -16.70
N MET A 114 -2.38 -14.02 -16.27
CA MET A 114 -2.08 -12.83 -17.11
C MET A 114 -3.15 -12.42 -18.12
N ARG A 115 -4.23 -13.19 -18.33
CA ARG A 115 -5.26 -12.86 -19.33
C ARG A 115 -6.68 -12.92 -18.78
N GLY A 116 -6.97 -13.86 -17.88
CA GLY A 116 -8.26 -13.98 -17.24
C GLY A 116 -8.54 -12.83 -16.27
N ALA A 117 -9.82 -12.57 -16.07
CA ALA A 117 -10.31 -11.60 -15.09
C ALA A 117 -9.80 -11.87 -13.66
N THR A 118 -9.93 -10.87 -12.79
CA THR A 118 -9.73 -11.02 -11.35
C THR A 118 -10.61 -12.16 -10.82
N PRO A 119 -10.06 -13.17 -10.12
CA PRO A 119 -10.86 -14.26 -9.56
C PRO A 119 -11.97 -13.75 -8.63
N PRO A 120 -13.18 -14.33 -8.70
CA PRO A 120 -14.20 -14.10 -7.68
C PRO A 120 -13.67 -14.42 -6.28
N GLY A 121 -14.06 -13.62 -5.31
CA GLY A 121 -13.58 -13.75 -3.94
C GLY A 121 -13.56 -12.42 -3.19
N THR A 122 -13.09 -12.46 -1.96
CA THR A 122 -12.99 -11.29 -1.09
C THR A 122 -11.53 -10.86 -0.98
N TYR A 123 -11.29 -9.56 -1.18
CA TYR A 123 -9.95 -8.97 -1.17
C TYR A 123 -9.88 -7.80 -0.21
N ASP A 124 -8.89 -7.82 0.68
CA ASP A 124 -8.53 -6.66 1.48
C ASP A 124 -7.72 -5.69 0.61
N LEU A 125 -8.04 -4.40 0.75
CA LEU A 125 -7.47 -3.32 -0.04
C LEU A 125 -6.36 -2.63 0.74
N THR A 126 -5.22 -2.44 0.08
CA THR A 126 -4.09 -1.69 0.64
C THR A 126 -3.49 -0.79 -0.43
N GLU A 127 -3.22 0.48 -0.14
CA GLU A 127 -2.49 1.32 -1.09
C GLU A 127 -1.07 0.79 -1.27
N ARG A 128 -0.58 0.80 -2.52
CA ARG A 128 0.83 0.55 -2.79
C ARG A 128 1.70 1.71 -2.32
N GLU A 129 2.86 1.37 -1.77
CA GLU A 129 3.89 2.34 -1.41
C GLU A 129 4.52 2.97 -2.67
N ASP A 130 4.85 2.13 -3.65
CA ASP A 130 5.36 2.57 -4.95
C ASP A 130 4.28 2.70 -6.02
N LEU A 131 4.50 3.66 -6.94
CA LEU A 131 3.66 3.83 -8.12
C LEU A 131 3.74 2.60 -9.05
N PHE A 132 2.60 2.26 -9.64
CA PHE A 132 2.49 1.24 -10.68
C PHE A 132 2.43 1.94 -12.04
N HIS A 133 3.52 1.86 -12.81
CA HIS A 133 3.65 2.59 -14.09
C HIS A 133 3.33 4.09 -13.98
N GLY A 134 3.75 4.71 -12.88
CA GLY A 134 3.49 6.13 -12.60
C GLY A 134 2.11 6.43 -12.00
N VAL A 135 1.25 5.42 -11.80
CA VAL A 135 -0.09 5.60 -11.22
C VAL A 135 -0.16 4.98 -9.82
N ARG A 136 -0.79 5.68 -8.88
CA ARG A 136 -1.12 5.11 -7.56
C ARG A 136 -2.06 3.93 -7.77
N ALA A 137 -1.75 2.77 -7.22
CA ALA A 137 -2.61 1.59 -7.35
C ALA A 137 -2.94 1.00 -5.98
N ILE A 138 -4.11 0.38 -5.87
CA ILE A 138 -4.53 -0.36 -4.68
C ILE A 138 -4.22 -1.84 -4.90
N ARG A 139 -3.53 -2.48 -3.96
CA ARG A 139 -3.30 -3.92 -3.93
C ARG A 139 -4.53 -4.65 -3.41
N LEU A 140 -4.89 -5.73 -4.10
CA LEU A 140 -5.95 -6.66 -3.69
C LEU A 140 -5.29 -7.89 -3.06
N THR A 141 -5.52 -8.10 -1.76
CA THR A 141 -5.01 -9.25 -1.02
C THR A 141 -6.14 -10.23 -0.73
N PRO A 142 -6.14 -11.46 -1.28
CA PRO A 142 -7.24 -12.39 -1.09
C PRO A 142 -7.32 -12.88 0.36
N VAL A 143 -8.48 -12.74 0.99
CA VAL A 143 -8.70 -13.11 2.40
C VAL A 143 -8.50 -14.61 2.63
N GLY A 144 -8.88 -15.46 1.66
CA GLY A 144 -8.66 -16.91 1.69
C GLY A 144 -7.25 -17.37 1.31
N GLY A 145 -6.30 -16.43 1.18
CA GLY A 145 -4.95 -16.71 0.71
C GLY A 145 -4.87 -16.96 -0.81
N SER A 146 -3.67 -17.24 -1.30
CA SER A 146 -3.40 -17.39 -2.74
C SER A 146 -4.08 -18.62 -3.37
N GLY A 147 -4.28 -19.69 -2.60
CA GLY A 147 -4.96 -20.91 -3.06
C GLY A 147 -6.42 -20.68 -3.44
N ALA A 148 -7.13 -19.79 -2.73
CA ALA A 148 -8.52 -19.44 -3.02
C ALA A 148 -8.70 -18.70 -4.36
N VAL A 149 -7.61 -18.21 -4.96
CA VAL A 149 -7.62 -17.43 -6.20
C VAL A 149 -6.68 -18.03 -7.26
N TYR A 150 -6.55 -19.35 -7.30
CA TYR A 150 -5.75 -20.07 -8.31
C TYR A 150 -4.27 -19.65 -8.37
N GLY A 151 -3.70 -19.16 -7.25
CA GLY A 151 -2.34 -18.60 -7.22
C GLY A 151 -2.18 -17.29 -8.01
N ARG A 152 -3.29 -16.62 -8.37
CA ARG A 152 -3.32 -15.30 -9.00
C ARG A 152 -3.05 -14.23 -7.94
N VAL A 153 -1.77 -14.01 -7.68
CA VAL A 153 -1.29 -12.95 -6.77
C VAL A 153 -0.85 -11.71 -7.55
N GLY A 154 -0.66 -10.59 -6.85
CA GLY A 154 -0.20 -9.33 -7.46
C GLY A 154 -1.29 -8.57 -8.22
N LEU A 155 -2.56 -8.85 -7.91
CA LEU A 155 -3.71 -8.17 -8.50
C LEU A 155 -3.83 -6.77 -7.90
N LEU A 156 -4.11 -5.80 -8.77
CA LEU A 156 -4.20 -4.38 -8.41
C LEU A 156 -5.52 -3.78 -8.92
N ALA A 157 -5.93 -2.68 -8.31
CA ALA A 157 -6.91 -1.74 -8.84
C ALA A 157 -6.19 -0.47 -9.32
N HIS A 158 -6.46 -0.05 -10.55
CA HIS A 158 -5.80 1.12 -11.16
C HIS A 158 -6.62 1.71 -12.33
N THR A 159 -6.17 2.83 -12.91
CA THR A 159 -6.74 3.42 -14.13
C THR A 159 -6.45 2.59 -15.37
N TYR A 160 -7.09 2.86 -16.51
CA TYR A 160 -6.77 2.17 -17.77
C TYR A 160 -5.31 2.40 -18.19
N MET A 161 -4.60 1.32 -18.54
CA MET A 161 -3.18 1.36 -18.92
C MET A 161 -2.87 0.62 -20.23
N LEU A 162 -3.71 -0.34 -20.64
CA LEU A 162 -3.54 -1.08 -21.89
C LEU A 162 -4.54 -0.60 -22.95
N GLY A 163 -4.57 0.71 -23.18
CA GLY A 163 -5.47 1.35 -24.13
C GLY A 163 -6.86 1.68 -23.56
N PRO A 164 -7.78 2.13 -24.42
CA PRO A 164 -9.06 2.72 -24.00
C PRO A 164 -10.11 1.70 -23.57
N THR A 165 -9.89 0.41 -23.81
CA THR A 165 -10.85 -0.66 -23.49
C THR A 165 -10.88 -1.01 -22.01
N GLY A 166 -9.91 -0.55 -21.23
CA GLY A 166 -9.74 -0.99 -19.85
C GLY A 166 -9.14 -2.38 -19.71
N ALA A 167 -8.54 -2.94 -20.76
CA ALA A 167 -7.84 -4.21 -20.67
C ALA A 167 -6.72 -4.21 -19.61
N SER A 168 -6.48 -5.37 -19.00
CA SER A 168 -5.45 -5.58 -17.99
C SER A 168 -4.94 -7.02 -18.01
N ASN A 169 -3.83 -7.30 -17.33
CA ASN A 169 -3.36 -8.69 -17.14
C ASN A 169 -4.13 -9.43 -16.01
N GLY A 170 -5.35 -9.00 -15.74
CA GLY A 170 -6.22 -9.49 -14.66
C GLY A 170 -6.32 -8.58 -13.43
N CYS A 171 -5.76 -7.38 -13.48
CA CYS A 171 -6.07 -6.31 -12.52
C CYS A 171 -7.52 -5.83 -12.70
N VAL A 172 -8.07 -5.12 -11.72
CA VAL A 172 -9.33 -4.39 -11.87
C VAL A 172 -9.01 -2.97 -12.34
N SER A 173 -9.30 -2.68 -13.60
CA SER A 173 -9.00 -1.39 -14.23
C SER A 173 -10.26 -0.55 -14.31
N PHE A 174 -10.20 0.70 -13.85
CA PHE A 174 -11.34 1.60 -13.75
C PHE A 174 -11.26 2.72 -14.77
N LYS A 175 -12.42 3.07 -15.35
CA LYS A 175 -12.54 4.27 -16.20
C LYS A 175 -12.37 5.54 -15.38
N ASP A 176 -13.08 5.61 -14.26
CA ASP A 176 -12.95 6.66 -13.26
C ASP A 176 -12.27 6.11 -12.00
N TYR A 177 -10.97 5.89 -12.13
CA TYR A 177 -10.16 5.39 -11.03
C TYR A 177 -10.03 6.40 -9.87
N GLN A 178 -10.12 7.70 -10.15
CA GLN A 178 -10.00 8.72 -9.10
C GLN A 178 -11.16 8.63 -8.12
N ALA A 179 -12.39 8.41 -8.60
CA ALA A 179 -13.53 8.20 -7.71
C ALA A 179 -13.30 7.01 -6.76
N PHE A 180 -12.82 5.87 -7.28
CA PHE A 180 -12.51 4.69 -6.47
C PHE A 180 -11.39 4.96 -5.46
N LEU A 181 -10.29 5.57 -5.91
CA LEU A 181 -9.15 5.89 -5.04
C LEU A 181 -9.55 6.83 -3.91
N GLN A 182 -10.35 7.86 -4.19
CA GLN A 182 -10.79 8.80 -3.16
C GLN A 182 -11.74 8.15 -2.15
N ALA A 183 -12.63 7.26 -2.58
CA ALA A 183 -13.44 6.48 -1.65
C ALA A 183 -12.56 5.62 -0.71
N TYR A 184 -11.50 5.00 -1.24
CA TYR A 184 -10.55 4.25 -0.43
C TYR A 184 -9.83 5.15 0.58
N LEU A 185 -9.32 6.30 0.13
CA LEU A 185 -8.58 7.23 0.99
C LEU A 185 -9.45 7.85 2.10
N ARG A 186 -10.75 7.98 1.88
CA ARG A 186 -11.72 8.38 2.91
C ARG A 186 -12.09 7.25 3.86
N GLY A 187 -11.59 6.03 3.63
CA GLY A 187 -11.91 4.85 4.43
C GLY A 187 -13.29 4.26 4.15
N GLU A 188 -14.02 4.78 3.15
CA GLU A 188 -15.34 4.29 2.74
C GLU A 188 -15.25 2.89 2.17
N ILE A 189 -14.11 2.52 1.59
CA ILE A 189 -13.85 1.17 1.09
C ILE A 189 -12.53 0.66 1.65
N GLN A 190 -12.57 -0.55 2.20
CA GLN A 190 -11.41 -1.26 2.72
C GLN A 190 -11.33 -2.68 2.15
N ARG A 191 -12.42 -3.15 1.55
CA ARG A 191 -12.55 -4.47 0.97
C ARG A 191 -13.30 -4.41 -0.34
N LEU A 192 -12.87 -5.25 -1.29
CA LEU A 192 -13.55 -5.49 -2.55
C LEU A 192 -14.02 -6.93 -2.58
N VAL A 193 -15.33 -7.13 -2.75
CA VAL A 193 -15.91 -8.43 -3.04
C VAL A 193 -16.11 -8.52 -4.55
N VAL A 194 -15.44 -9.48 -5.17
CA VAL A 194 -15.54 -9.75 -6.60
C VAL A 194 -16.51 -10.92 -6.80
N VAL A 195 -17.54 -10.70 -7.60
CA VAL A 195 -18.55 -11.71 -7.92
C VAL A 195 -18.58 -11.97 -9.43
N PRO A 196 -18.94 -13.19 -9.87
CA PRO A 196 -19.09 -13.49 -11.29
C PRO A 196 -20.13 -12.59 -11.97
N GLY A 197 -21.20 -12.25 -11.25
CA GLY A 197 -22.36 -11.53 -11.76
C GLY A 197 -23.58 -12.43 -12.01
N ARG A 198 -24.74 -11.83 -12.25
CA ARG A 198 -26.00 -12.58 -12.43
C ARG A 198 -25.99 -13.37 -13.73
N GLY A 199 -26.33 -14.66 -13.65
CA GLY A 199 -26.47 -15.57 -14.80
C GLY A 199 -25.36 -16.62 -14.94
N GLN A 200 -24.37 -16.62 -14.05
CA GLN A 200 -23.24 -17.56 -14.10
C GLN A 200 -23.18 -18.52 -12.91
N ASP A 201 -24.07 -18.37 -11.92
CA ASP A 201 -24.30 -19.35 -10.83
C ASP A 201 -25.17 -20.54 -11.28
N ALA A 202 -25.29 -20.79 -12.59
CA ALA A 202 -26.02 -21.94 -13.09
C ALA A 202 -25.31 -23.22 -12.59
N PRO A 203 -25.99 -24.14 -11.89
CA PRO A 203 -25.40 -25.43 -11.57
C PRO A 203 -25.01 -26.14 -12.89
N PRO A 204 -23.96 -26.98 -12.88
CA PRO A 204 -23.57 -27.72 -14.08
C PRO A 204 -24.80 -28.43 -14.64
N SER A 205 -25.03 -28.33 -15.95
CA SER A 205 -26.13 -29.04 -16.60
C SER A 205 -25.95 -30.54 -16.32
N VAL A 206 -26.71 -31.06 -15.36
CA VAL A 206 -26.93 -32.49 -15.20
C VAL A 206 -27.57 -32.94 -16.50
N ALA A 207 -26.82 -33.69 -17.29
CA ALA A 207 -27.30 -34.34 -18.49
C ALA A 207 -28.62 -35.03 -18.16
N GLN A 208 -29.69 -34.62 -18.82
CA GLN A 208 -30.97 -35.33 -18.76
C GLN A 208 -30.72 -36.74 -19.29
N GLN A 209 -30.56 -37.71 -18.39
CA GLN A 209 -30.63 -39.12 -18.74
C GLN A 209 -32.04 -39.36 -19.25
N ALA A 210 -32.15 -39.68 -20.53
CA ALA A 210 -33.38 -40.16 -21.13
C ALA A 210 -33.84 -41.43 -20.38
N PRO A 211 -35.14 -41.59 -20.09
CA PRO A 211 -35.63 -42.80 -19.47
C PRO A 211 -35.44 -44.01 -20.41
N PRO A 212 -35.16 -45.21 -19.89
CA PRO A 212 -35.05 -46.40 -20.71
C PRO A 212 -36.39 -46.70 -21.38
N SER A 213 -36.34 -46.95 -22.69
CA SER A 213 -37.49 -47.37 -23.48
C SER A 213 -38.04 -48.70 -22.96
N ALA A 214 -39.37 -48.76 -22.82
CA ALA A 214 -40.12 -49.99 -22.51
C ALA A 214 -40.31 -50.85 -23.76
#